data_AF-A0A259CGC3-F1
#
_entry.id   AF-A0A259CGC3-F1
#
_cell.length_a   1.000
_cell.length_b   1.000
_cell.length_c   1.000
_cell.angle_alpha   90.00
_cell.angle_beta   90.00
_cell.angle_gamma   90.00
#
_symmetry.space_group_name_H-M   'P 1'
#
loop_
_entity.id
_entity.type
_entity.pdbx_description
1 polymer ?
#
loop_
_entity_poly.entity_id
_entity_poly.type
_entity_poly.pdbx_seq_one_letter_code
_entity_poly.pdbx_strand_id
1 'polypeptide(L)'
;CKAPSAGGVAALKAAFIPAANAWTAVEFVTMGPVSLALRADRFNFFPDRRNVIQRGMADVLASTDEGRFEPERFGKSNAAAQGLPALERLLYEPGAADALASGNEAAVRCTYGTAIAKNLATIAREVRTGWGDKTSGAFGAVVSGKGDPIYFPDAAAVPGMILTDLSGAYQRVSDTRILPVLGNGDPKPLLAEGWRAGRSGAVVKVMVTSADALLQEIAKQLPSRTQWAVNKAATAADKAAAEFPDDLGAAAEASGGAVKIQAALKAFKGAQITVYRPIAAYFGISLGFNALDGD
;
A
#
# COMPACT_ATOMS: atom_id res chain seq x y z
N CYS A 1 1.41 22.25 15.81
CA CYS A 1 0.26 22.36 16.73
C CYS A 1 0.34 23.57 17.67
N LYS A 2 1.46 23.84 18.37
CA LYS A 2 1.54 25.00 19.29
C LYS A 2 1.47 26.37 18.58
N ALA A 3 1.94 26.42 17.33
CA ALA A 3 1.80 27.57 16.45
C ALA A 3 1.42 27.07 15.04
N PRO A 4 0.13 26.79 14.77
CA PRO A 4 -0.33 26.40 13.44
C PRO A 4 -0.07 27.53 12.43
N SER A 5 0.35 27.19 11.21
CA SER A 5 0.61 28.16 10.15
C SER A 5 0.51 27.51 8.78
N ALA A 6 0.26 28.32 7.75
CA ALA A 6 0.26 27.84 6.36
C ALA A 6 1.60 27.19 5.98
N GLY A 7 2.73 27.76 6.41
CA GLY A 7 4.06 27.17 6.20
C GLY A 7 4.22 25.80 6.89
N GLY A 8 3.69 25.65 8.11
CA GLY A 8 3.68 24.36 8.82
C GLY A 8 2.84 23.30 8.11
N VAL A 9 1.68 23.67 7.57
CA VAL A 9 0.82 22.77 6.78
C VAL A 9 1.52 22.34 5.48
N ALA A 10 2.20 23.27 4.80
CA ALA A 10 2.98 22.95 3.60
C ALA A 10 4.10 21.95 3.90
N ALA A 11 4.84 22.14 5.01
CA ALA A 11 5.87 21.20 5.44
C ALA A 11 5.30 19.81 5.78
N LEU A 12 4.11 19.76 6.40
CA LEU A 12 3.43 18.50 6.69
C LEU A 12 2.98 17.77 5.42
N LYS A 13 2.43 18.48 4.43
CA LYS A 13 2.13 17.92 3.10
C LYS A 13 3.38 17.36 2.41
N ALA A 14 4.48 18.09 2.46
CA ALA A 14 5.75 17.65 1.90
C ALA A 14 6.29 16.38 2.59
N ALA A 15 6.09 16.22 3.91
CA ALA A 15 6.49 15.03 4.65
C ALA A 15 5.53 13.84 4.45
N PHE A 16 4.25 14.10 4.18
CA PHE A 16 3.24 13.06 3.96
C PHE A 16 3.55 12.19 2.73
N ILE A 17 3.89 12.80 1.59
CA ILE A 17 4.13 12.10 0.33
C ILE A 17 5.21 11.00 0.45
N PRO A 18 6.45 11.27 0.91
CA PRO A 18 7.46 10.23 1.03
C PRO A 18 7.09 9.16 2.05
N ALA A 19 6.39 9.51 3.14
CA ALA A 19 5.92 8.52 4.12
C ALA A 19 4.87 7.57 3.52
N ALA A 20 3.93 8.11 2.73
CA ALA A 20 2.93 7.31 2.04
C ALA A 20 3.57 6.38 1.00
N ASN A 21 4.48 6.91 0.18
CA ASN A 21 5.19 6.12 -0.84
C ASN A 21 6.07 5.02 -0.23
N ALA A 22 6.71 5.29 0.91
CA ALA A 22 7.52 4.29 1.61
C ALA A 22 6.67 3.09 2.07
N TRP A 23 5.43 3.32 2.50
CA TRP A 23 4.49 2.25 2.80
C TRP A 23 4.02 1.54 1.54
N THR A 24 3.63 2.28 0.49
CA THR A 24 3.21 1.68 -0.79
C THR A 24 4.27 0.74 -1.38
N ALA A 25 5.57 1.03 -1.16
CA ALA A 25 6.65 0.17 -1.63
C ALA A 25 6.68 -1.22 -0.97
N VAL A 26 6.10 -1.37 0.21
CA VAL A 26 6.15 -2.62 0.99
C VAL A 26 4.77 -3.20 1.30
N GLU A 27 3.68 -2.49 0.99
CA GLU A 27 2.32 -2.92 1.33
C GLU A 27 1.89 -4.22 0.66
N PHE A 28 2.65 -4.68 -0.36
CA PHE A 28 2.41 -5.96 -0.98
C PHE A 28 2.85 -7.15 -0.11
N VAL A 29 3.70 -6.91 0.88
CA VAL A 29 4.07 -7.91 1.89
C VAL A 29 2.93 -8.02 2.89
N THR A 30 2.28 -9.18 2.95
CA THR A 30 1.15 -9.45 3.84
C THR A 30 1.47 -10.52 4.89
N MET A 31 2.55 -11.28 4.70
CA MET A 31 3.06 -12.21 5.70
C MET A 31 3.84 -11.53 6.83
N GLY A 32 4.04 -12.25 7.94
CA GLY A 32 4.90 -11.80 9.03
C GLY A 32 4.23 -10.78 9.95
N PRO A 33 5.02 -9.93 10.62
CA PRO A 33 4.53 -8.98 11.63
C PRO A 33 3.40 -8.05 11.18
N VAL A 34 3.28 -7.76 9.89
CA VAL A 34 2.23 -6.87 9.36
C VAL A 34 0.82 -7.47 9.43
N SER A 35 0.70 -8.80 9.51
CA SER A 35 -0.58 -9.51 9.56
C SER A 35 -1.30 -9.38 10.91
N LEU A 36 -0.59 -8.97 11.97
CA LEU A 36 -1.15 -8.85 13.30
C LEU A 36 -1.91 -7.55 13.50
N ALA A 37 -2.89 -7.59 14.41
CA ALA A 37 -3.59 -6.41 14.95
C ALA A 37 -4.11 -5.43 13.89
N LEU A 38 -4.48 -5.95 12.72
CA LEU A 38 -4.92 -5.18 11.54
C LEU A 38 -3.95 -4.05 11.19
N ARG A 39 -2.63 -4.27 11.35
CA ARG A 39 -1.61 -3.24 11.12
C ARG A 39 -1.68 -2.70 9.69
N ALA A 40 -1.83 -3.56 8.69
CA ALA A 40 -1.99 -3.14 7.30
C ALA A 40 -3.19 -2.17 7.12
N ASP A 41 -4.38 -2.57 7.59
CA ASP A 41 -5.59 -1.76 7.49
C ASP A 41 -5.50 -0.45 8.28
N ARG A 42 -4.92 -0.49 9.48
CA ARG A 42 -4.71 0.70 10.33
C ARG A 42 -3.65 1.64 9.77
N PHE A 43 -2.74 1.14 8.94
CA PHE A 43 -1.75 1.96 8.25
C PHE A 43 -2.32 2.57 6.97
N ASN A 44 -2.94 1.75 6.12
CA ASN A 44 -3.52 2.16 4.85
C ASN A 44 -4.82 1.40 4.55
N PHE A 45 -5.95 1.89 5.08
CA PHE A 45 -7.27 1.32 4.79
C PHE A 45 -7.69 1.62 3.35
N PHE A 46 -7.56 0.64 2.45
CA PHE A 46 -7.96 0.75 1.05
C PHE A 46 -8.37 -0.62 0.50
N PRO A 47 -9.43 -0.73 -0.32
CA PRO A 47 -10.25 0.34 -0.90
C PRO A 47 -11.38 0.85 0.01
N ASP A 48 -11.65 2.16 -0.05
CA ASP A 48 -12.76 2.80 0.69
C ASP A 48 -14.02 2.97 -0.17
N ARG A 49 -14.59 1.85 -0.63
CA ARG A 49 -15.75 1.86 -1.55
C ARG A 49 -17.01 2.53 -0.98
N ARG A 50 -17.16 2.55 0.35
CA ARG A 50 -18.35 3.07 1.04
C ARG A 50 -18.08 4.42 1.73
N ASN A 51 -16.94 5.04 1.45
CA ASN A 51 -16.51 6.28 2.08
C ASN A 51 -16.60 6.23 3.63
N VAL A 52 -16.22 5.08 4.21
CA VAL A 52 -16.23 4.87 5.67
C VAL A 52 -15.19 5.74 6.35
N ILE A 53 -14.12 6.14 5.65
CA ILE A 53 -13.07 6.98 6.24
C ILE A 53 -13.64 8.35 6.60
N GLN A 54 -14.41 8.97 5.70
CA GLN A 54 -15.03 10.27 5.98
C GLN A 54 -15.94 10.21 7.21
N ARG A 55 -16.73 9.14 7.35
CA ARG A 55 -17.60 8.95 8.52
C ARG A 55 -16.80 8.73 9.80
N GLY A 56 -15.74 7.92 9.75
CA GLY A 56 -14.86 7.68 10.90
C GLY A 56 -14.15 8.96 11.36
N MET A 57 -13.69 9.79 10.43
CA MET A 57 -13.08 11.08 10.74
C MET A 57 -14.07 12.06 11.36
N ALA A 58 -15.29 12.15 10.81
CA ALA A 58 -16.32 13.03 11.35
C ALA A 58 -16.67 12.67 12.80
N ASP A 59 -16.78 11.38 13.11
CA ASP A 59 -17.00 10.89 14.48
C ASP A 59 -15.83 11.26 15.43
N VAL A 60 -14.59 11.15 14.97
CA VAL A 60 -13.41 11.56 15.76
C VAL A 60 -13.41 13.06 16.02
N LEU A 61 -13.69 13.88 15.00
CA LEU A 61 -13.64 15.34 15.10
C LEU A 61 -14.80 15.91 15.93
N ALA A 62 -15.95 15.23 15.97
CA ALA A 62 -17.10 15.63 16.79
C ALA A 62 -17.03 15.16 18.26
N SER A 63 -16.08 14.27 18.57
CA SER A 63 -15.93 13.69 19.91
C SER A 63 -15.42 14.72 20.93
N THR A 64 -16.11 14.82 22.08
CA THR A 64 -15.66 15.62 23.24
C THR A 64 -14.77 14.84 24.22
N ASP A 65 -14.62 13.53 23.99
CA ASP A 65 -13.78 12.65 24.80
C ASP A 65 -12.29 12.85 24.46
N GLU A 66 -11.59 13.62 25.29
CA GLU A 66 -10.16 13.91 25.13
C GLU A 66 -9.30 12.63 25.16
N GLY A 67 -9.71 11.63 25.95
CA GLY A 67 -9.00 10.35 26.09
C GLY A 67 -8.99 9.52 24.81
N ARG A 68 -9.77 9.90 23.79
CA ARG A 68 -9.83 9.21 22.49
C ARG A 68 -8.50 9.24 21.73
N PHE A 69 -7.69 10.29 21.92
CA PHE A 69 -6.40 10.44 21.25
C PHE A 69 -5.23 9.80 22.00
N GLU A 70 -5.49 9.20 23.17
CA GLU A 70 -4.46 8.46 23.92
C GLU A 70 -3.89 7.31 23.07
N PRO A 71 -2.56 7.11 23.02
CA PRO A 71 -1.93 6.23 22.03
C PRO A 71 -2.51 4.82 21.98
N GLU A 72 -2.76 4.19 23.13
CA GLU A 72 -3.30 2.84 23.19
C GLU A 72 -4.75 2.77 22.65
N ARG A 73 -5.60 3.71 23.08
CA ARG A 73 -7.00 3.76 22.68
C ARG A 73 -7.16 4.16 21.23
N PHE A 74 -6.43 5.19 20.78
CA PHE A 74 -6.41 5.64 19.41
C PHE A 74 -5.93 4.54 18.47
N GLY A 75 -4.85 3.83 18.84
CA GLY A 75 -4.34 2.71 18.05
C GLY A 75 -5.39 1.61 17.86
N LYS A 76 -6.17 1.29 18.89
CA LYS A 76 -7.24 0.27 18.81
C LYS A 76 -8.56 0.79 18.20
N SER A 77 -8.62 2.05 17.77
CA SER A 77 -9.80 2.61 17.12
C SER A 77 -10.02 2.00 15.72
N ASN A 78 -11.17 2.29 15.11
CA ASN A 78 -11.50 1.80 13.77
C ASN A 78 -10.39 2.20 12.75
N ALA A 79 -9.95 1.26 11.90
CA ALA A 79 -8.98 1.50 10.85
C ALA A 79 -9.39 2.65 9.90
N ALA A 80 -10.70 2.79 9.63
CA ALA A 80 -11.23 3.87 8.81
C ALA A 80 -11.08 5.27 9.45
N ALA A 81 -10.84 5.36 10.76
CA ALA A 81 -10.66 6.61 11.47
C ALA A 81 -9.17 6.96 11.71
N GLN A 82 -8.23 6.28 11.05
CA GLN A 82 -6.80 6.51 11.23
C GLN A 82 -6.03 6.23 9.94
N GLY A 83 -4.70 6.15 10.03
CA GLY A 83 -3.84 5.77 8.91
C GLY A 83 -3.62 6.87 7.88
N LEU A 84 -2.85 6.54 6.83
CA LEU A 84 -2.52 7.43 5.72
C LEU A 84 -3.76 8.02 5.03
N PRO A 85 -4.85 7.25 4.77
CA PRO A 85 -6.03 7.80 4.09
C PRO A 85 -6.79 8.85 4.89
N ALA A 86 -6.79 8.75 6.23
CA ALA A 86 -7.37 9.78 7.10
C ALA A 86 -6.47 11.02 7.16
N LEU A 87 -5.15 10.81 7.27
CA LEU A 87 -4.18 11.92 7.25
C LEU A 87 -4.20 12.68 5.93
N GLU A 88 -4.35 11.98 4.81
CA GLU A 88 -4.52 12.59 3.48
C GLU A 88 -5.73 13.52 3.47
N ARG A 89 -6.88 13.07 3.97
CA ARG A 89 -8.10 13.89 4.02
C ARG A 89 -7.94 15.09 4.96
N LEU A 90 -7.27 14.93 6.10
CA LEU A 90 -6.96 16.05 7.00
C LEU A 90 -6.10 17.12 6.34
N LEU A 91 -5.30 16.77 5.33
CA LEU A 91 -4.37 17.69 4.68
C LEU A 91 -4.88 18.26 3.36
N TYR A 92 -5.58 17.45 2.56
CA TYR A 92 -5.82 17.73 1.14
C TYR A 92 -7.30 17.91 0.77
N GLU A 93 -8.26 17.62 1.66
CA GLU A 93 -9.66 17.98 1.37
C GLU A 93 -9.83 19.51 1.20
N PRO A 94 -10.83 19.97 0.43
CA PRO A 94 -11.13 21.39 0.30
C PRO A 94 -11.27 22.07 1.67
N GLY A 95 -10.54 23.16 1.90
CA GLY A 95 -10.53 23.90 3.16
C GLY A 95 -9.77 23.23 4.32
N ALA A 96 -9.25 22.01 4.16
CA ALA A 96 -8.61 21.27 5.25
C ALA A 96 -7.31 21.93 5.76
N ALA A 97 -6.54 22.54 4.85
CA ALA A 97 -5.33 23.27 5.21
C ALA A 97 -5.63 24.49 6.11
N ASP A 98 -6.68 25.24 5.77
CA ASP A 98 -7.10 26.42 6.55
C ASP A 98 -7.66 26.03 7.91
N ALA A 99 -8.46 24.95 7.95
CA ALA A 99 -9.01 24.39 9.18
C ALA A 99 -7.92 23.79 10.09
N LEU A 100 -6.77 23.39 9.56
CA LEU A 100 -5.59 22.99 10.34
C LEU A 100 -4.81 24.20 10.88
N ALA A 101 -4.78 25.30 10.14
CA ALA A 101 -4.02 26.50 10.48
C ALA A 101 -4.80 27.48 11.37
N SER A 102 -6.13 27.46 11.33
CA SER A 102 -6.98 28.46 11.95
C SER A 102 -8.41 27.96 12.26
N GLY A 103 -9.17 28.74 13.03
CA GLY A 103 -10.56 28.45 13.37
C GLY A 103 -10.71 27.52 14.59
N ASN A 104 -11.96 27.27 14.97
CA ASN A 104 -12.31 26.56 16.20
C ASN A 104 -11.86 25.09 16.21
N GLU A 105 -11.69 24.48 15.02
CA GLU A 105 -11.30 23.07 14.89
C GLU A 105 -9.78 22.86 14.79
N ALA A 106 -8.96 23.92 14.68
CA ALA A 106 -7.52 23.79 14.43
C ALA A 106 -6.82 22.96 15.51
N ALA A 107 -7.20 23.16 16.78
CA ALA A 107 -6.63 22.41 17.90
C ALA A 107 -6.93 20.91 17.79
N VAL A 108 -8.22 20.53 17.65
CA VAL A 108 -8.62 19.11 17.57
C VAL A 108 -8.08 18.43 16.32
N ARG A 109 -8.07 19.11 15.16
CA ARG A 109 -7.48 18.58 13.92
C ARG A 109 -5.98 18.35 14.06
N CYS A 110 -5.26 19.22 14.76
CA CYS A 110 -3.84 19.04 15.00
C CYS A 110 -3.56 17.88 15.98
N THR A 111 -4.37 17.75 17.04
CA THR A 111 -4.31 16.60 17.95
C THR A 111 -4.58 15.29 17.21
N TYR A 112 -5.60 15.26 16.36
CA TYR A 112 -5.95 14.09 15.56
C TYR A 112 -4.85 13.72 14.55
N GLY A 113 -4.34 14.67 13.77
CA GLY A 113 -3.20 14.44 12.87
C GLY A 113 -1.95 13.95 13.60
N THR A 114 -1.69 14.48 14.80
CA THR A 114 -0.59 14.02 15.66
C THR A 114 -0.79 12.58 16.13
N ALA A 115 -2.01 12.21 16.52
CA ALA A 115 -2.35 10.85 16.93
C ALA A 115 -2.17 9.85 15.77
N ILE A 116 -2.63 10.21 14.56
CA ILE A 116 -2.41 9.41 13.35
C ILE A 116 -0.91 9.22 13.09
N ALA A 117 -0.13 10.31 13.05
CA ALA A 117 1.31 10.24 12.77
C ALA A 117 2.07 9.39 13.79
N LYS A 118 1.74 9.53 15.09
CA LYS A 118 2.32 8.71 16.16
C LYS A 118 1.98 7.23 15.99
N ASN A 119 0.73 6.90 15.67
CA ASN A 119 0.31 5.53 15.48
C ASN A 119 0.93 4.89 14.23
N LEU A 120 1.02 5.62 13.10
CA LEU A 120 1.77 5.18 11.91
C LEU A 120 3.22 4.84 12.27
N ALA A 121 3.90 5.73 13.01
CA ALA A 121 5.26 5.50 13.45
C ALA A 121 5.39 4.30 14.40
N THR A 122 4.40 4.07 15.27
CA THR A 122 4.34 2.88 16.13
C THR A 122 4.18 1.61 15.32
N ILE A 123 3.22 1.54 14.39
CA ILE A 123 3.03 0.36 13.53
C ILE A 123 4.30 0.08 12.72
N ALA A 124 4.91 1.09 12.09
CA ALA A 124 6.15 0.92 11.33
C ALA A 124 7.28 0.35 12.19
N ARG A 125 7.46 0.85 13.43
CA ARG A 125 8.46 0.32 14.36
C ARG A 125 8.15 -1.11 14.79
N GLU A 126 6.90 -1.42 15.09
CA GLU A 126 6.49 -2.77 15.48
C GLU A 126 6.71 -3.78 14.34
N VAL A 127 6.35 -3.43 13.10
CA VAL A 127 6.59 -4.28 11.93
C VAL A 127 8.09 -4.50 11.72
N ARG A 128 8.89 -3.43 11.77
CA ARG A 128 10.35 -3.53 11.61
C ARG A 128 10.99 -4.36 12.73
N THR A 129 10.57 -4.16 13.97
CA THR A 129 11.09 -4.89 15.14
C THR A 129 10.68 -6.36 15.10
N GLY A 130 9.44 -6.65 14.70
CA GLY A 130 8.96 -8.02 14.56
C GLY A 130 9.71 -8.79 13.47
N TRP A 131 10.11 -8.12 12.39
CA TRP A 131 10.95 -8.73 11.36
C TRP A 131 12.35 -9.00 11.88
N GLY A 132 12.93 -8.08 12.65
CA GLY A 132 14.24 -8.25 13.26
C GLY A 132 15.36 -8.24 12.22
N ASP A 133 16.29 -9.19 12.34
CA ASP A 133 17.47 -9.31 11.48
C ASP A 133 17.80 -10.78 11.18
N LYS A 134 18.98 -11.08 10.61
CA LYS A 134 19.36 -12.46 10.26
C LYS A 134 19.50 -13.39 11.46
N THR A 135 19.53 -12.85 12.68
CA THR A 135 19.76 -13.59 13.93
C THR A 135 18.58 -13.52 14.90
N SER A 136 17.60 -12.65 14.64
CA SER A 136 16.48 -12.38 15.55
C SER A 136 15.17 -12.12 14.79
N GLY A 137 14.04 -12.30 15.48
CA GLY A 137 12.70 -12.07 14.92
C GLY A 137 12.32 -13.02 13.78
N ALA A 138 11.29 -12.64 13.03
CA ALA A 138 10.76 -13.42 11.92
C ALA A 138 11.82 -13.69 10.84
N PHE A 139 12.70 -12.72 10.55
CA PHE A 139 13.74 -12.92 9.54
C PHE A 139 14.80 -13.94 9.98
N GLY A 140 15.21 -13.93 11.24
CA GLY A 140 16.11 -14.96 11.79
C GLY A 140 15.50 -16.36 11.76
N ALA A 141 14.19 -16.47 11.99
CA ALA A 141 13.44 -17.72 11.85
C ALA A 141 13.46 -18.25 10.40
N VAL A 142 13.26 -17.37 9.40
CA VAL A 142 13.39 -17.74 7.98
C VAL A 142 14.81 -18.20 7.66
N VAL A 143 15.84 -17.43 8.05
CA VAL A 143 17.25 -17.73 7.75
C VAL A 143 17.70 -19.04 8.38
N SER A 144 17.25 -19.35 9.59
CA SER A 144 17.59 -20.59 10.29
C SER A 144 16.80 -21.82 9.82
N GLY A 145 15.75 -21.63 9.01
CA GLY A 145 14.87 -22.71 8.54
C GLY A 145 13.98 -23.32 9.63
N LYS A 146 13.85 -22.67 10.80
CA LYS A 146 13.10 -23.20 11.95
C LYS A 146 11.62 -22.81 11.96
N GLY A 147 11.22 -21.85 11.14
CA GLY A 147 9.86 -21.30 11.15
C GLY A 147 9.63 -20.38 12.35
N ASP A 148 8.48 -19.70 12.35
CA ASP A 148 8.04 -18.82 13.44
C ASP A 148 6.62 -19.22 13.87
N PRO A 149 6.39 -19.54 15.16
CA PRO A 149 5.10 -20.09 15.60
C PRO A 149 3.92 -19.12 15.45
N ILE A 150 4.18 -17.81 15.29
CA ILE A 150 3.15 -16.80 15.12
C ILE A 150 2.85 -16.58 13.64
N TYR A 151 3.90 -16.48 12.82
CA TYR A 151 3.77 -16.00 11.45
C TYR A 151 3.77 -17.10 10.38
N PHE A 152 4.63 -18.09 10.55
CA PHE A 152 4.83 -19.19 9.60
C PHE A 152 5.40 -20.39 10.36
N PRO A 153 4.56 -21.17 11.06
CA PRO A 153 5.04 -22.27 11.90
C PRO A 153 5.84 -23.31 11.12
N ASP A 154 5.48 -23.53 9.86
CA ASP A 154 6.24 -24.33 8.91
C ASP A 154 7.15 -23.45 8.04
N ALA A 155 8.46 -23.59 8.20
CA ALA A 155 9.45 -22.88 7.39
C ALA A 155 9.34 -23.22 5.90
N ALA A 156 8.89 -24.44 5.55
CA ALA A 156 8.73 -24.87 4.17
C ALA A 156 7.62 -24.11 3.44
N ALA A 157 6.70 -23.48 4.17
CA ALA A 157 5.64 -22.66 3.59
C ALA A 157 6.10 -21.25 3.18
N VAL A 158 7.22 -20.75 3.72
CA VAL A 158 7.70 -19.37 3.51
C VAL A 158 7.92 -19.03 2.03
N PRO A 159 8.56 -19.87 1.20
CA PRO A 159 8.68 -19.59 -0.24
C PRO A 159 7.33 -19.40 -0.94
N GLY A 160 6.33 -20.20 -0.55
CA GLY A 160 4.97 -20.07 -1.07
C GLY A 160 4.28 -18.78 -0.65
N MET A 161 4.49 -18.34 0.60
CA MET A 161 3.97 -17.06 1.09
C MET A 161 4.59 -15.86 0.35
N ILE A 162 5.91 -15.87 0.13
CA ILE A 162 6.62 -14.83 -0.64
C ILE A 162 6.09 -14.78 -2.07
N LEU A 163 5.88 -15.93 -2.70
CA LEU A 163 5.34 -16.01 -4.04
C LEU A 163 3.89 -15.48 -4.11
N THR A 164 3.07 -15.80 -3.11
CA THR A 164 1.70 -15.26 -2.98
C THR A 164 1.71 -13.75 -2.81
N ASP A 165 2.57 -13.19 -1.94
CA ASP A 165 2.69 -11.75 -1.73
C ASP A 165 3.12 -11.03 -3.01
N LEU A 166 4.11 -11.57 -3.71
CA LEU A 166 4.63 -11.02 -4.97
C LEU A 166 3.59 -11.08 -6.09
N SER A 167 2.94 -12.23 -6.31
CA SER A 167 1.86 -12.34 -7.30
C SER A 167 0.69 -11.42 -6.98
N GLY A 168 0.32 -11.37 -5.69
CA GLY A 168 -0.70 -10.49 -5.16
C GLY A 168 -0.37 -9.00 -5.33
N ALA A 169 0.91 -8.62 -5.43
CA ALA A 169 1.31 -7.23 -5.69
C ALA A 169 0.74 -6.74 -7.03
N TYR A 170 0.99 -7.47 -8.12
CA TYR A 170 0.47 -7.13 -9.45
C TYR A 170 -1.05 -7.26 -9.54
N GLN A 171 -1.62 -8.28 -8.88
CA GLN A 171 -3.06 -8.46 -8.81
C GLN A 171 -3.73 -7.25 -8.15
N ARG A 172 -3.22 -6.79 -7.00
CA ARG A 172 -3.76 -5.61 -6.31
C ARG A 172 -3.65 -4.36 -7.17
N VAL A 173 -2.50 -4.11 -7.81
CA VAL A 173 -2.37 -2.97 -8.76
C VAL A 173 -3.47 -3.02 -9.83
N SER A 174 -3.66 -4.19 -10.44
CA SER A 174 -4.63 -4.40 -11.51
C SER A 174 -6.07 -4.24 -11.03
N ASP A 175 -6.48 -5.08 -10.09
CA ASP A 175 -7.89 -5.35 -9.79
C ASP A 175 -8.46 -4.39 -8.74
N THR A 176 -7.58 -3.75 -7.96
CA THR A 176 -8.01 -2.87 -6.86
C THR A 176 -7.60 -1.41 -7.03
N ARG A 177 -6.53 -1.11 -7.79
CA ARG A 177 -6.08 0.29 -8.03
C ARG A 177 -6.44 0.80 -9.43
N ILE A 178 -6.32 -0.02 -10.48
CA ILE A 178 -6.54 0.42 -11.87
C ILE A 178 -7.96 0.14 -12.35
N LEU A 179 -8.38 -1.13 -12.38
CA LEU A 179 -9.67 -1.53 -12.96
C LEU A 179 -10.88 -0.84 -12.32
N PRO A 180 -10.95 -0.64 -10.99
CA PRO A 180 -12.05 0.10 -10.39
C PRO A 180 -12.15 1.56 -10.85
N VAL A 181 -11.02 2.20 -11.17
CA VAL A 181 -10.97 3.59 -11.67
C VAL A 181 -11.38 3.66 -13.14
N LEU A 182 -10.98 2.68 -13.96
CA LEU A 182 -11.46 2.61 -15.35
C LEU A 182 -12.96 2.33 -15.43
N GLY A 183 -13.49 1.56 -14.48
CA GLY A 183 -14.86 1.08 -14.52
C GLY A 183 -15.14 0.26 -15.79
N ASN A 184 -16.42 0.02 -16.07
CA ASN A 184 -16.85 -0.67 -17.29
C ASN A 184 -16.98 0.31 -18.47
N GLY A 185 -15.92 1.10 -18.71
CA GLY A 185 -15.95 2.23 -19.66
C GLY A 185 -16.59 3.51 -19.11
N ASP A 186 -16.91 3.52 -17.82
CA ASP A 186 -17.41 4.67 -17.06
C ASP A 186 -16.40 5.01 -15.94
N PRO A 187 -15.45 5.93 -16.19
CA PRO A 187 -14.37 6.24 -15.26
C PRO A 187 -14.85 6.73 -13.90
N LYS A 188 -14.18 6.28 -12.84
CA LYS A 188 -14.46 6.60 -11.44
C LYS A 188 -13.21 7.20 -10.78
N PRO A 189 -12.82 8.45 -11.12
CA PRO A 189 -11.55 9.04 -10.68
C PRO A 189 -11.40 9.07 -9.16
N LEU A 190 -12.51 9.27 -8.42
CA LEU A 190 -12.50 9.35 -6.96
C LEU A 190 -12.21 8.00 -6.26
N LEU A 191 -12.16 6.88 -7.00
CA LEU A 191 -11.72 5.58 -6.50
C LEU A 191 -10.20 5.40 -6.57
N ALA A 192 -9.47 6.30 -7.24
CA ALA A 192 -8.03 6.18 -7.38
C ALA A 192 -7.33 6.44 -6.02
N GLU A 193 -6.54 5.49 -5.55
CA GLU A 193 -5.84 5.65 -4.27
C GLU A 193 -4.98 6.92 -4.28
N GLY A 194 -5.10 7.78 -3.28
CA GLY A 194 -4.25 8.96 -3.17
C GLY A 194 -4.59 10.12 -4.12
N TRP A 195 -5.77 10.12 -4.75
CA TRP A 195 -6.15 11.20 -5.68
C TRP A 195 -6.15 12.59 -5.03
N ARG A 196 -6.45 12.70 -3.73
CA ARG A 196 -6.50 14.00 -3.01
C ARG A 196 -5.12 14.64 -2.92
N ALA A 197 -4.10 13.82 -2.69
CA ALA A 197 -2.71 14.26 -2.66
C ALA A 197 -2.05 14.26 -4.05
N GLY A 198 -2.79 13.96 -5.13
CA GLY A 198 -2.25 13.89 -6.49
C GLY A 198 -1.23 12.76 -6.68
N ARG A 199 -1.34 11.66 -5.92
CA ARG A 199 -0.36 10.56 -5.91
C ARG A 199 -0.87 9.27 -6.57
N SER A 200 -2.01 9.30 -7.25
CA SER A 200 -2.66 8.08 -7.76
C SER A 200 -1.84 7.33 -8.79
N GLY A 201 -1.13 8.03 -9.68
CA GLY A 201 -0.13 7.43 -10.55
C GLY A 201 1.08 6.91 -9.80
N ALA A 202 1.59 7.67 -8.83
CA ALA A 202 2.74 7.28 -8.01
C ALA A 202 2.48 5.98 -7.23
N VAL A 203 1.26 5.76 -6.74
CA VAL A 203 0.88 4.50 -6.08
C VAL A 203 1.11 3.31 -7.01
N VAL A 204 0.56 3.36 -8.23
CA VAL A 204 0.73 2.30 -9.23
C VAL A 204 2.21 2.08 -9.56
N LYS A 205 2.94 3.18 -9.81
CA LYS A 205 4.37 3.14 -10.15
C LYS A 205 5.17 2.44 -9.07
N VAL A 206 5.01 2.86 -7.81
CA VAL A 206 5.77 2.34 -6.67
C VAL A 206 5.45 0.88 -6.41
N MET A 207 4.18 0.46 -6.49
CA MET A 207 3.82 -0.94 -6.26
C MET A 207 4.45 -1.87 -7.31
N VAL A 208 4.40 -1.49 -8.59
CA VAL A 208 4.96 -2.30 -9.68
C VAL A 208 6.47 -2.40 -9.57
N THR A 209 7.18 -1.27 -9.44
CA THR A 209 8.65 -1.29 -9.38
C THR A 209 9.17 -1.99 -8.12
N SER A 210 8.43 -1.94 -7.01
CA SER A 210 8.80 -2.67 -5.79
C SER A 210 8.60 -4.18 -5.92
N ALA A 211 7.51 -4.60 -6.59
CA ALA A 211 7.28 -6.01 -6.92
C ALA A 211 8.36 -6.52 -7.90
N ASP A 212 8.67 -5.75 -8.94
CA ASP A 212 9.69 -6.09 -9.93
C ASP A 212 11.09 -6.20 -9.30
N ALA A 213 11.42 -5.35 -8.32
CA ALA A 213 12.67 -5.45 -7.57
C ALA A 213 12.80 -6.80 -6.84
N LEU A 214 11.75 -7.24 -6.13
CA LEU A 214 11.74 -8.56 -5.48
C LEU A 214 11.79 -9.69 -6.50
N LEU A 215 11.03 -9.58 -7.59
CA LEU A 215 11.00 -10.56 -8.67
C LEU A 215 12.40 -10.76 -9.29
N GLN A 216 13.14 -9.67 -9.54
CA GLN A 216 14.50 -9.72 -10.08
C GLN A 216 15.49 -10.38 -9.11
N GLU A 217 15.35 -10.16 -7.80
CA GLU A 217 16.17 -10.87 -6.80
C GLU A 217 15.90 -12.39 -6.82
N ILE A 218 14.63 -12.79 -6.92
CA ILE A 218 14.26 -14.21 -7.07
C ILE A 218 14.81 -14.78 -8.39
N ALA A 219 14.74 -14.00 -9.47
CA ALA A 219 15.17 -14.42 -10.80
C ALA A 219 16.65 -14.80 -10.86
N LYS A 220 17.51 -14.23 -10.00
CA LYS A 220 18.93 -14.57 -9.90
C LYS A 220 19.18 -16.04 -9.55
N GLN A 221 18.19 -16.71 -8.96
CA GLN A 221 18.27 -18.13 -8.58
C GLN A 221 17.72 -19.07 -9.66
N LEU A 222 17.13 -18.53 -10.74
CA LEU A 222 16.47 -19.32 -11.77
C LEU A 222 17.43 -19.74 -12.88
N PRO A 223 17.14 -20.83 -13.62
CA PRO A 223 17.90 -21.20 -14.82
C PRO A 223 17.88 -20.09 -15.87
N SER A 224 18.96 -19.97 -16.65
CA SER A 224 19.21 -18.85 -17.57
C SER A 224 18.02 -18.46 -18.48
N ARG A 225 17.33 -19.45 -19.06
CA ARG A 225 16.15 -19.22 -19.90
C ARG A 225 14.98 -18.61 -19.13
N THR A 226 14.70 -19.13 -17.94
CA THR A 226 13.62 -18.64 -17.08
C THR A 226 13.96 -17.27 -16.51
N GLN A 227 15.20 -17.09 -16.05
CA GLN A 227 15.73 -15.81 -15.59
C GLN A 227 15.58 -14.74 -16.68
N TRP A 228 15.96 -15.04 -17.92
CA TRP A 228 15.80 -14.10 -19.04
C TRP A 228 14.34 -13.71 -19.27
N ALA A 229 13.42 -14.68 -19.22
CA ALA A 229 12.00 -14.43 -19.42
C ALA A 229 11.41 -13.55 -18.30
N VAL A 230 11.76 -13.84 -17.04
CA VAL A 230 11.35 -13.05 -15.87
C VAL A 230 11.88 -11.63 -15.97
N ASN A 231 13.18 -11.46 -16.22
CA ASN A 231 13.80 -10.14 -16.34
C ASN A 231 13.18 -9.33 -17.48
N LYS A 232 12.91 -9.96 -18.64
CA LYS A 232 12.24 -9.29 -19.75
C LYS A 232 10.84 -8.80 -19.39
N ALA A 233 10.07 -9.60 -18.64
CA ALA A 233 8.73 -9.22 -18.21
C ALA A 233 8.77 -8.07 -17.18
N ALA A 234 9.66 -8.15 -16.18
CA ALA A 234 9.89 -7.09 -15.20
C ALA A 234 10.30 -5.77 -15.89
N THR A 235 11.29 -5.81 -16.78
CA THR A 235 11.71 -4.59 -17.53
C THR A 235 10.57 -3.98 -18.36
N ALA A 236 9.69 -4.80 -18.92
CA ALA A 236 8.52 -4.28 -19.65
C ALA A 236 7.50 -3.63 -18.71
N ALA A 237 7.29 -4.19 -17.52
CA ALA A 237 6.42 -3.63 -16.49
C ALA A 237 7.01 -2.33 -15.91
N ASP A 238 8.29 -2.30 -15.54
CA ASP A 238 9.02 -1.10 -15.12
C ASP A 238 8.91 0.04 -16.15
N LYS A 239 9.08 -0.29 -17.45
CA LYS A 239 8.92 0.69 -18.53
C LYS A 239 7.48 1.23 -18.59
N ALA A 240 6.49 0.34 -18.52
CA ALA A 240 5.08 0.74 -18.51
C ALA A 240 4.73 1.59 -17.28
N ALA A 241 5.34 1.32 -16.12
CA ALA A 241 5.21 2.12 -14.91
C ALA A 241 5.83 3.51 -15.10
N ALA A 242 7.02 3.61 -15.69
CA ALA A 242 7.68 4.89 -15.96
C ALA A 242 6.83 5.80 -16.87
N GLU A 243 6.13 5.22 -17.85
CA GLU A 243 5.23 5.91 -18.78
C GLU A 243 3.80 6.07 -18.23
N PHE A 244 3.49 5.54 -17.04
CA PHE A 244 2.16 5.61 -16.44
C PHE A 244 1.80 7.07 -16.07
N PRO A 245 0.53 7.50 -16.23
CA PRO A 245 0.12 8.86 -15.87
C PRO A 245 0.33 9.16 -14.38
N ASP A 246 0.62 10.42 -14.05
CA ASP A 246 0.76 10.87 -12.66
C ASP A 246 -0.58 10.95 -11.92
N ASP A 247 -1.65 11.31 -12.64
CA ASP A 247 -3.03 11.26 -12.15
C ASP A 247 -3.82 10.19 -12.93
N LEU A 248 -4.06 9.06 -12.27
CA LEU A 248 -4.81 7.94 -12.84
C LEU A 248 -6.28 8.32 -13.11
N GLY A 249 -6.90 9.13 -12.25
CA GLY A 249 -8.30 9.51 -12.39
C GLY A 249 -8.50 10.40 -13.61
N ALA A 250 -7.73 11.48 -13.70
CA ALA A 250 -7.77 12.39 -14.84
C ALA A 250 -7.40 11.68 -16.16
N ALA A 251 -6.42 10.77 -16.13
CA ALA A 251 -6.06 9.98 -17.30
C ALA A 251 -7.16 9.01 -17.74
N ALA A 252 -7.95 8.47 -16.81
CA ALA A 252 -9.07 7.58 -17.15
C ALA A 252 -10.20 8.34 -17.86
N GLU A 253 -10.43 9.60 -17.50
CA GLU A 253 -11.45 10.48 -18.12
C GLU A 253 -11.01 11.04 -19.48
N ALA A 254 -9.69 11.14 -19.72
CA ALA A 254 -9.15 11.70 -20.95
C ALA A 254 -9.44 10.83 -22.18
N SER A 255 -9.68 11.48 -23.32
CA SER A 255 -9.87 10.79 -24.61
C SER A 255 -8.65 9.91 -24.95
N GLY A 256 -8.90 8.61 -25.16
CA GLY A 256 -7.85 7.61 -25.42
C GLY A 256 -6.99 7.24 -24.21
N GLY A 257 -7.22 7.83 -23.04
CA GLY A 257 -6.45 7.56 -21.83
C GLY A 257 -6.67 6.14 -21.27
N ALA A 258 -7.91 5.64 -21.32
CA ALA A 258 -8.23 4.26 -20.97
C ALA A 258 -7.41 3.23 -21.77
N VAL A 259 -7.17 3.46 -23.06
CA VAL A 259 -6.36 2.58 -23.92
C VAL A 259 -4.91 2.54 -23.45
N LYS A 260 -4.33 3.70 -23.10
CA LYS A 260 -2.96 3.79 -22.57
C LYS A 260 -2.84 3.07 -21.21
N ILE A 261 -3.81 3.26 -20.32
CA ILE A 261 -3.85 2.59 -19.02
C ILE A 261 -3.98 1.07 -19.21
N GLN A 262 -4.82 0.60 -20.14
CA GLN A 262 -4.96 -0.82 -20.47
C GLN A 262 -3.68 -1.43 -21.05
N ALA A 263 -2.90 -0.67 -21.82
CA ALA A 263 -1.61 -1.12 -22.32
C ALA A 263 -0.61 -1.36 -21.17
N ALA A 264 -0.56 -0.46 -20.18
CA ALA A 264 0.26 -0.65 -18.98
C ALA A 264 -0.22 -1.85 -18.15
N LEU A 265 -1.54 -1.97 -17.96
CA LEU A 265 -2.16 -3.11 -17.28
C LEU A 265 -1.75 -4.46 -17.90
N LYS A 266 -1.68 -4.53 -19.24
CA LYS A 266 -1.22 -5.74 -19.94
C LYS A 266 0.23 -6.09 -19.60
N ALA A 267 1.11 -5.10 -19.48
CA ALA A 267 2.50 -5.32 -19.06
C ALA A 267 2.57 -5.86 -17.62
N PHE A 268 1.80 -5.27 -16.69
CA PHE A 268 1.75 -5.69 -15.29
C PHE A 268 1.22 -7.13 -15.14
N LYS A 269 0.14 -7.47 -15.86
CA LYS A 269 -0.38 -8.86 -15.91
C LYS A 269 0.62 -9.82 -16.55
N GLY A 270 1.39 -9.37 -17.54
CA GLY A 270 2.49 -10.14 -18.13
C GLY A 270 3.57 -10.49 -17.11
N ALA A 271 3.99 -9.53 -16.28
CA ALA A 271 4.91 -9.76 -15.17
C ALA A 271 4.33 -10.75 -14.16
N GLN A 272 3.08 -10.56 -13.71
CA GLN A 272 2.38 -11.47 -12.80
C GLN A 272 2.37 -12.92 -13.28
N ILE A 273 2.01 -13.18 -14.55
CA ILE A 273 1.96 -14.53 -15.11
C ILE A 273 3.35 -15.18 -15.15
N THR A 274 4.39 -14.37 -15.42
CA THR A 274 5.78 -14.82 -15.48
C THR A 274 6.35 -15.12 -14.09
N VAL A 275 5.80 -14.50 -13.04
CA VAL A 275 6.07 -14.85 -11.64
C VAL A 275 5.45 -16.21 -11.30
N TYR A 276 4.15 -16.37 -11.53
CA TYR A 276 3.39 -17.37 -10.79
C TYR A 276 3.71 -18.83 -11.15
N ARG A 277 3.66 -19.21 -12.43
CA ARG A 277 3.85 -20.62 -12.84
C ARG A 277 5.32 -21.07 -12.87
N PRO A 278 6.28 -20.31 -13.45
CA PRO A 278 7.66 -20.77 -13.56
C PRO A 278 8.38 -20.83 -12.21
N ILE A 279 8.14 -19.85 -11.33
CA ILE A 279 8.78 -19.79 -10.01
C ILE A 279 8.21 -20.87 -9.10
N ALA A 280 6.89 -21.06 -9.08
CA ALA A 280 6.27 -22.13 -8.32
C ALA A 280 6.80 -23.50 -8.71
N ALA A 281 6.85 -23.79 -10.02
CA ALA A 281 7.34 -25.07 -10.52
C ALA A 281 8.82 -25.29 -10.15
N TYR A 282 9.66 -24.26 -10.25
CA TYR A 282 11.09 -24.36 -9.94
C TYR A 282 11.35 -24.61 -8.45
N PHE A 283 10.62 -23.93 -7.56
CA PHE A 283 10.79 -24.08 -6.12
C PHE A 283 9.89 -25.17 -5.50
N GLY A 284 9.15 -25.93 -6.30
CA GLY A 284 8.26 -26.99 -5.81
C GLY A 284 7.10 -26.47 -4.95
N ILE A 285 6.67 -25.23 -5.17
CA ILE A 285 5.59 -24.59 -4.41
C ILE A 285 4.25 -25.08 -4.95
N SER A 286 3.40 -25.64 -4.07
CA SER A 286 2.03 -26.02 -4.43
C SER A 286 1.20 -24.75 -4.64
N LEU A 287 0.68 -24.59 -5.87
CA LEU A 287 -0.24 -23.49 -6.19
C LEU A 287 -1.64 -23.88 -5.71
N GLY A 288 -2.24 -23.06 -4.85
CA GLY A 288 -3.64 -23.25 -4.45
C GLY A 288 -4.58 -23.16 -5.66
N PHE A 289 -5.60 -24.00 -5.71
CA PHE A 289 -6.54 -24.14 -6.84
C PHE A 289 -7.10 -22.79 -7.35
N ASN A 290 -7.36 -21.82 -6.46
CA ASN A 290 -7.95 -20.52 -6.82
C ASN A 290 -6.95 -19.45 -7.28
N ALA A 291 -5.64 -19.70 -7.20
CA ALA A 291 -4.66 -18.66 -7.44
C ALA A 291 -4.23 -18.56 -8.92
N LEU A 292 -4.80 -19.42 -9.77
CA LEU A 292 -4.69 -19.37 -11.24
C LEU A 292 -5.93 -18.79 -11.92
N ASP A 293 -7.06 -18.74 -11.22
CA ASP A 293 -8.32 -18.23 -11.73
C ASP A 293 -8.40 -16.75 -11.40
N GLY A 294 -7.89 -15.94 -12.32
CA GLY A 294 -7.94 -14.48 -12.24
C GLY A 294 -9.35 -13.94 -12.47
N ASP A 295 -10.25 -14.22 -11.52
CA ASP A 295 -11.55 -13.53 -11.37
C ASP A 295 -11.38 -12.14 -10.73
#